data_AF-N6TXT8-F1
#
_entry.id   AF-N6TXT8-F1
#
_cell.length_a   1.000
_cell.length_b   1.000
_cell.length_c   1.000
_cell.angle_alpha   90.00
_cell.angle_beta   90.00
_cell.angle_gamma   90.00
#
_symmetry.space_group_name_H-M   'P 1'
#
loop_
_entity.id
_entity.type
_entity.pdbx_description
1 polymer ?
#
loop_
_entity_poly.entity_id
_entity_poly.type
_entity_poly.pdbx_seq_one_letter_code
_entity_poly.pdbx_strand_id
1 'polypeptide(L)'
;MASQEEDNKLECISNVNKDQERYYLNVYKRYEFILNDKSEQFEHKVQSLIDVWKSISELNFSQFDIKYIIHIIDWAKLHALNIVLTGEWRSTKEIEFFCVETAYLVSVRLKKLCENHCEDLALNLVTNFLKCKKQATIQNFSLNATETQLWFIFDIYMALLYKFQDKDKIFEQFQNLQLAEGVQLIKRFSKKRVKISKIWRNCHKIAIFGSRYFLSKALMSYNTDLRELLTDLLKTYLALSNTDVLLQEFVLSVRNLTNLADAEGLCVMCEIIHREAAEKLRHFAIEMYIRALTTDMNELERLKHVNEDVKMKLTTSRLAHTFSNLTDLLDDHVKVARECILTAFSLEPTKERLKRIEELAKRSGFPVLDTGKIYT
;
A
#
# COMPACT_ATOMS: atom_id res chain seq x y z
N MET A 1 -37.96 -3.27 81.00
CA MET A 1 -36.90 -2.57 80.24
C MET A 1 -35.68 -3.46 80.35
N ALA A 2 -35.47 -4.36 79.38
CA ALA A 2 -34.54 -4.19 78.25
C ALA A 2 -33.10 -4.04 78.78
N SER A 3 -32.11 -4.86 78.43
CA SER A 3 -31.97 -5.82 77.33
C SER A 3 -30.74 -6.69 77.62
N GLN A 4 -30.84 -7.97 77.31
CA GLN A 4 -29.72 -8.87 77.06
C GLN A 4 -28.92 -8.33 75.86
N GLU A 5 -27.59 -8.28 75.97
CA GLU A 5 -26.71 -8.35 74.80
C GLU A 5 -25.96 -9.67 74.90
N GLU A 6 -26.45 -10.60 74.09
CA GLU A 6 -25.95 -11.93 73.85
C GLU A 6 -24.64 -11.90 73.06
N ASP A 7 -23.79 -12.88 73.36
CA ASP A 7 -22.83 -13.47 72.44
C ASP A 7 -23.42 -13.55 71.02
N ASN A 8 -22.74 -12.96 70.04
CA ASN A 8 -22.86 -13.41 68.67
C ASN A 8 -21.52 -13.33 67.93
N LYS A 9 -20.81 -14.46 68.03
CA LYS A 9 -20.00 -15.09 67.00
C LYS A 9 -19.60 -14.21 65.81
N LEU A 10 -18.30 -13.91 65.77
CA LEU A 10 -17.54 -13.85 64.52
C LEU A 10 -17.62 -15.20 63.79
N GLU A 11 -18.70 -15.44 63.06
CA GLU A 11 -18.78 -16.46 62.01
C GLU A 11 -19.50 -15.84 60.82
N CYS A 12 -18.77 -15.15 59.92
CA CYS A 12 -19.21 -14.99 58.52
C CYS A 12 -18.18 -14.33 57.58
N ILE A 13 -16.95 -14.83 57.48
CA ILE A 13 -16.11 -14.53 56.30
C ILE A 13 -15.21 -15.72 55.96
N SER A 14 -15.70 -16.72 55.21
CA SER A 14 -14.79 -17.62 54.45
C SER A 14 -15.43 -18.58 53.44
N ASN A 15 -16.77 -18.72 53.34
CA ASN A 15 -17.34 -19.72 52.42
C ASN A 15 -17.62 -19.22 51.00
N VAL A 16 -17.56 -17.92 50.73
CA VAL A 16 -17.81 -17.38 49.37
C VAL A 16 -16.60 -17.61 48.43
N ASN A 17 -15.40 -17.84 48.96
CA ASN A 17 -14.18 -17.84 48.13
C ASN A 17 -13.86 -19.20 47.48
N LYS A 18 -14.16 -20.33 48.15
CA LYS A 18 -13.78 -21.66 47.64
C LYS A 18 -14.67 -22.17 46.51
N ASP A 19 -15.97 -21.90 46.57
CA ASP A 19 -16.91 -22.33 45.52
C ASP A 19 -16.76 -21.46 44.26
N GLN A 20 -16.48 -20.16 44.43
CA GLN A 20 -16.11 -19.28 43.33
C GLN A 20 -14.78 -19.69 42.69
N GLU A 21 -13.75 -20.04 43.48
CA GLU A 21 -12.47 -20.55 43.00
C GLU A 21 -12.62 -21.89 42.26
N ARG A 22 -13.51 -22.78 42.72
CA ARG A 22 -13.79 -24.07 42.07
C ARG A 22 -14.55 -23.88 40.76
N TYR A 23 -15.52 -22.98 40.73
CA TYR A 23 -16.23 -22.58 39.52
C TYR A 23 -15.27 -21.95 38.50
N TYR A 24 -14.37 -21.08 38.97
CA TYR A 24 -13.29 -20.44 38.21
C TYR A 24 -12.34 -21.46 37.57
N LEU A 25 -11.84 -22.44 38.34
CA LEU A 25 -10.95 -23.49 37.83
C LEU A 25 -11.67 -24.36 36.79
N ASN A 26 -12.96 -24.63 36.97
CA ASN A 26 -13.71 -25.48 36.04
C ASN A 26 -13.86 -24.88 34.63
N VAL A 27 -13.82 -23.54 34.48
CA VAL A 27 -13.97 -22.87 33.18
C VAL A 27 -12.92 -23.32 32.17
N TYR A 28 -11.66 -23.49 32.61
CA TYR A 28 -10.55 -23.75 31.69
C TYR A 28 -9.67 -24.95 32.06
N LYS A 29 -9.63 -25.40 33.32
CA LYS A 29 -8.69 -26.42 33.80
C LYS A 29 -8.88 -27.78 33.12
N ARG A 30 -10.10 -28.13 32.73
CA ARG A 30 -10.37 -29.36 31.93
C ARG A 30 -9.75 -29.30 30.53
N TYR A 31 -9.59 -28.10 30.00
CA TYR A 31 -9.01 -27.86 28.67
C TYR A 31 -7.50 -27.63 28.73
N GLU A 32 -6.95 -27.31 29.89
CA GLU A 32 -5.50 -27.10 30.10
C GLU A 32 -4.65 -28.33 29.74
N PHE A 33 -5.16 -29.53 30.02
CA PHE A 33 -4.49 -30.77 29.62
C PHE A 33 -4.49 -30.93 28.09
N ILE A 34 -5.65 -30.73 27.45
CA ILE A 34 -5.86 -30.87 26.00
C ILE A 34 -4.96 -29.87 25.23
N LEU A 35 -4.89 -28.63 25.69
CA LEU A 35 -4.15 -27.56 25.03
C LEU A 35 -2.63 -27.72 25.14
N ASN A 36 -2.14 -28.37 26.20
CA ASN A 36 -0.71 -28.61 26.44
C ASN A 36 -0.21 -29.97 25.92
N ASP A 37 -1.11 -30.90 25.58
CA ASP A 37 -0.73 -32.21 25.05
C ASP A 37 -0.17 -32.09 23.62
N LYS A 38 1.08 -32.50 23.39
CA LYS A 38 1.74 -32.43 22.08
C LYS A 38 1.16 -33.43 21.06
N SER A 39 0.51 -34.49 21.52
CA SER A 39 -0.06 -35.56 20.69
C SER A 39 -1.52 -35.32 20.29
N GLU A 40 -2.19 -34.38 20.96
CA GLU A 40 -3.58 -34.03 20.69
C GLU A 40 -3.77 -33.33 19.34
N GLN A 41 -4.90 -33.62 18.68
CA GLN A 41 -5.19 -33.06 17.36
C GLN A 41 -5.46 -31.56 17.43
N PHE A 42 -4.95 -30.82 16.43
CA PHE A 42 -5.05 -29.37 16.39
C PHE A 42 -6.50 -28.87 16.41
N GLU A 43 -7.39 -29.52 15.65
CA GLU A 43 -8.82 -29.20 15.58
C GLU A 43 -9.49 -29.32 16.96
N HIS A 44 -9.08 -30.32 17.75
CA HIS A 44 -9.59 -30.58 19.10
C HIS A 44 -9.13 -29.52 20.10
N LYS A 45 -7.88 -29.06 19.96
CA LYS A 45 -7.35 -27.92 20.73
C LYS A 45 -8.11 -26.63 20.41
N VAL A 46 -8.41 -26.39 19.14
CA VAL A 46 -9.16 -25.19 18.72
C VAL A 46 -10.60 -25.22 19.26
N GLN A 47 -11.30 -26.35 19.14
CA GLN A 47 -12.65 -26.49 19.69
C GLN A 47 -12.67 -26.29 21.21
N SER A 48 -11.68 -26.85 21.91
CA SER A 48 -11.51 -26.67 23.36
C SER A 48 -11.35 -25.19 23.75
N LEU A 49 -10.57 -24.44 22.98
CA LEU A 49 -10.38 -23.01 23.20
C LEU A 49 -11.66 -22.20 22.91
N ILE A 50 -12.39 -22.53 21.83
CA ILE A 50 -13.69 -21.90 21.51
C ILE A 50 -14.67 -22.10 22.66
N ASP A 51 -14.75 -23.31 23.21
CA ASP A 51 -15.64 -23.62 24.33
C ASP A 51 -15.29 -22.83 25.59
N VAL A 52 -14.00 -22.60 25.85
CA VAL A 52 -13.54 -21.70 26.93
C VAL A 52 -14.01 -20.27 26.67
N TRP A 53 -13.84 -19.73 25.47
CA TRP A 53 -14.28 -18.36 25.16
C TRP A 53 -15.80 -18.18 25.24
N LYS A 54 -16.58 -19.18 24.81
CA LYS A 54 -18.03 -19.19 25.02
C LYS A 54 -18.38 -19.18 26.51
N SER A 55 -17.74 -20.05 27.29
CA SER A 55 -17.92 -20.09 28.73
C SER A 55 -17.58 -18.76 29.38
N ILE A 56 -16.50 -18.08 28.95
CA ILE A 56 -16.12 -16.73 29.40
C ILE A 56 -17.20 -15.70 29.04
N SER A 57 -17.75 -15.76 27.83
CA SER A 57 -18.78 -14.80 27.38
C SER A 57 -20.09 -14.91 28.16
N GLU A 58 -20.37 -16.09 28.72
CA GLU A 58 -21.54 -16.38 29.55
C GLU A 58 -21.32 -16.02 31.03
N LEU A 59 -20.08 -15.68 31.44
CA LEU A 59 -19.79 -15.28 32.82
C LEU A 59 -20.40 -13.91 33.14
N ASN A 60 -21.14 -13.84 34.25
CA ASN A 60 -21.56 -12.58 34.81
C ASN A 60 -20.40 -11.93 35.59
N PHE A 61 -19.58 -11.12 34.92
CA PHE A 61 -18.41 -10.44 35.49
C PHE A 61 -18.69 -9.60 36.75
N SER A 62 -19.95 -9.21 37.01
CA SER A 62 -20.31 -8.49 38.24
C SER A 62 -20.26 -9.34 39.51
N GLN A 63 -20.24 -10.67 39.38
CA GLN A 63 -20.25 -11.61 40.50
C GLN A 63 -18.85 -12.15 40.85
N PHE A 64 -17.81 -11.74 40.12
CA PHE A 64 -16.45 -12.27 40.28
C PHE A 64 -15.48 -11.18 40.73
N ASP A 65 -14.49 -11.56 41.56
CA ASP A 65 -13.34 -10.72 41.83
C ASP A 65 -12.56 -10.48 40.53
N ILE A 66 -12.22 -9.22 40.28
CA ILE A 66 -11.50 -8.76 39.10
C ILE A 66 -10.19 -9.52 38.86
N LYS A 67 -9.51 -10.00 39.91
CA LYS A 67 -8.28 -10.79 39.79
C LYS A 67 -8.51 -12.10 39.05
N TYR A 68 -9.62 -12.79 39.32
CA TYR A 68 -9.97 -14.05 38.65
C TYR A 68 -10.38 -13.82 37.20
N ILE A 69 -11.10 -12.73 36.93
CA ILE A 69 -11.44 -12.32 35.57
C ILE A 69 -10.18 -12.08 34.75
N ILE A 70 -9.22 -11.32 35.29
CA ILE A 70 -7.93 -11.05 34.63
C ILE A 70 -7.18 -12.36 34.34
N HIS A 71 -7.10 -13.27 35.32
CA HIS A 71 -6.37 -14.52 35.14
C HIS A 71 -7.00 -15.44 34.07
N ILE A 72 -8.33 -15.60 34.05
CA ILE A 72 -9.02 -16.38 33.00
C ILE A 72 -8.76 -15.76 31.63
N ILE A 73 -8.89 -14.44 31.53
CA ILE A 73 -8.66 -13.73 30.28
C ILE A 73 -7.21 -13.87 29.82
N ASP A 74 -6.24 -13.78 30.72
CA ASP A 74 -4.82 -13.92 30.39
C ASP A 74 -4.44 -15.36 30.01
N TRP A 75 -5.01 -16.36 30.69
CA TRP A 75 -4.87 -17.77 30.33
C TRP A 75 -5.45 -18.05 28.94
N ALA A 76 -6.68 -17.60 28.68
CA ALA A 76 -7.37 -17.81 27.40
C ALA A 76 -6.63 -17.08 26.28
N LYS A 77 -6.10 -15.88 26.54
CA LYS A 77 -5.23 -15.15 25.62
C LYS A 77 -3.94 -15.89 25.33
N LEU A 78 -3.29 -16.49 26.33
CA LEU A 78 -2.03 -17.23 26.18
C LEU A 78 -2.22 -18.48 25.33
N HIS A 79 -3.23 -19.30 25.61
CA HIS A 79 -3.50 -20.50 24.84
C HIS A 79 -4.07 -20.19 23.45
N ALA A 80 -4.88 -19.15 23.31
CA ALA A 80 -5.26 -18.61 22.01
C ALA A 80 -4.03 -18.20 21.21
N LEU A 81 -3.11 -17.47 21.83
CA LEU A 81 -1.87 -17.08 21.19
C LEU A 81 -1.05 -18.32 20.79
N ASN A 82 -0.87 -19.31 21.66
CA ASN A 82 -0.12 -20.51 21.32
C ASN A 82 -0.72 -21.26 20.12
N ILE A 83 -2.02 -21.54 20.13
CA ILE A 83 -2.69 -22.18 19.00
C ILE A 83 -2.50 -21.32 17.74
N VAL A 84 -2.73 -20.00 17.84
CA VAL A 84 -2.62 -19.00 16.75
C VAL A 84 -1.21 -18.93 16.14
N LEU A 85 -0.18 -19.08 16.97
CA LEU A 85 1.21 -18.99 16.55
C LEU A 85 1.78 -20.31 16.03
N THR A 86 1.27 -21.46 16.49
CA THR A 86 1.84 -22.79 16.17
C THR A 86 1.00 -23.64 15.21
N GLY A 87 -0.20 -23.19 14.85
CA GLY A 87 -1.15 -23.96 14.07
C GLY A 87 -1.01 -23.90 12.55
N GLU A 88 -1.20 -25.03 11.88
CA GLU A 88 -1.64 -25.07 10.49
C GLU A 88 -3.17 -25.07 10.46
N TRP A 89 -3.75 -23.90 10.25
CA TRP A 89 -5.19 -23.66 10.27
C TRP A 89 -5.84 -24.21 9.00
N ARG A 90 -6.65 -25.26 9.12
CA ARG A 90 -7.22 -26.01 8.00
C ARG A 90 -8.75 -26.11 8.03
N SER A 91 -9.40 -25.88 9.18
CA SER A 91 -10.86 -26.11 9.32
C SER A 91 -11.71 -24.82 9.34
N THR A 92 -13.00 -24.92 9.02
CA THR A 92 -13.94 -23.77 8.99
C THR A 92 -14.21 -23.18 10.38
N LYS A 93 -14.24 -24.02 11.42
CA LYS A 93 -14.47 -23.59 12.81
C LYS A 93 -13.29 -22.79 13.39
N GLU A 94 -12.10 -23.15 12.96
CA GLU A 94 -10.84 -22.45 13.23
C GLU A 94 -10.82 -21.01 12.71
N ILE A 95 -11.50 -20.76 11.59
CA ILE A 95 -11.64 -19.43 10.97
C ILE A 95 -12.68 -18.59 11.72
N GLU A 96 -13.75 -19.21 12.22
CA GLU A 96 -14.78 -18.56 13.05
C GLU A 96 -14.17 -17.94 14.32
N PHE A 97 -13.20 -18.63 14.94
CA PHE A 97 -12.45 -18.12 16.09
C PHE A 97 -11.72 -16.79 15.79
N PHE A 98 -11.07 -16.69 14.63
CA PHE A 98 -10.41 -15.46 14.19
C PHE A 98 -11.38 -14.33 13.87
N CYS A 99 -12.60 -14.65 13.43
CA CYS A 99 -13.64 -13.63 13.18
C CYS A 99 -14.18 -13.01 14.48
N VAL A 100 -14.15 -13.75 15.59
CA VAL A 100 -14.50 -13.24 16.93
C VAL A 100 -13.38 -12.36 17.49
N GLU A 101 -12.12 -12.67 17.19
CA GLU A 101 -10.99 -11.85 17.61
C GLU A 101 -10.94 -10.52 16.84
N THR A 102 -10.90 -9.39 17.56
CA THR A 102 -10.80 -8.07 16.92
C THR A 102 -9.45 -7.90 16.19
N ALA A 103 -9.47 -7.25 15.01
CA ALA A 103 -8.24 -6.91 14.29
C ALA A 103 -7.31 -5.99 15.10
N TYR A 104 -7.87 -5.29 16.10
CA TYR A 104 -7.08 -4.57 17.10
C TYR A 104 -6.14 -5.50 17.88
N LEU A 105 -6.65 -6.62 18.42
CA LEU A 105 -5.85 -7.55 19.21
C LEU A 105 -4.76 -8.21 18.35
N VAL A 106 -5.10 -8.58 17.11
CA VAL A 106 -4.14 -9.08 16.12
C VAL A 106 -3.03 -8.05 15.87
N SER A 107 -3.38 -6.77 15.69
CA SER A 107 -2.40 -5.69 15.49
C SER A 107 -1.46 -5.53 16.68
N VAL A 108 -1.99 -5.60 17.91
CA VAL A 108 -1.20 -5.53 19.15
C VAL A 108 -0.24 -6.72 19.27
N ARG A 109 -0.71 -7.93 18.98
CA ARG A 109 0.11 -9.15 19.00
C ARG A 109 1.23 -9.09 17.97
N LEU A 110 0.92 -8.71 16.71
CA LEU A 110 1.93 -8.55 15.66
C LEU A 110 3.00 -7.55 16.06
N LYS A 111 2.61 -6.41 16.63
CA LYS A 111 3.56 -5.41 17.15
C LYS A 111 4.45 -6.02 18.22
N LYS A 112 3.87 -6.72 19.20
CA LYS A 112 4.64 -7.32 20.29
C LYS A 112 5.59 -8.42 19.81
N LEU A 113 5.17 -9.27 18.88
CA LEU A 113 6.01 -10.31 18.29
C LEU A 113 7.20 -9.70 17.53
N CYS A 114 6.95 -8.67 16.71
CA CYS A 114 8.01 -7.97 15.99
C CYS A 114 8.99 -7.24 16.94
N GLU A 115 8.50 -6.70 18.06
CA GLU A 115 9.34 -6.05 19.07
C GLU A 115 10.23 -7.04 19.85
N ASN A 116 9.76 -8.28 20.04
CA ASN A 116 10.49 -9.33 20.76
C ASN A 116 11.28 -10.29 19.84
N HIS A 117 11.51 -9.91 18.58
CA HIS A 117 12.28 -10.72 17.62
C HIS A 117 11.65 -12.09 17.30
N CYS A 118 10.31 -12.19 17.36
CA CYS A 118 9.53 -13.36 16.98
C CYS A 118 8.87 -13.14 15.61
N GLU A 119 9.62 -12.67 14.60
CA GLU A 119 9.07 -12.29 13.30
C GLU A 119 8.54 -13.47 12.47
N ASP A 120 9.05 -14.68 12.70
CA ASP A 120 8.54 -15.93 12.13
C ASP A 120 7.13 -16.23 12.63
N LEU A 121 6.91 -16.13 13.95
CA LEU A 121 5.59 -16.28 14.57
C LEU A 121 4.65 -15.15 14.14
N ALA A 122 5.16 -13.93 14.01
CA ALA A 122 4.39 -12.81 13.46
C ALA A 122 3.95 -13.08 12.02
N LEU A 123 4.83 -13.66 11.19
CA LEU A 123 4.52 -14.02 9.81
C LEU A 123 3.43 -15.09 9.75
N ASN A 124 3.51 -16.11 10.60
CA ASN A 124 2.47 -17.14 10.71
C ASN A 124 1.12 -16.52 11.10
N LEU A 125 1.09 -15.70 12.16
CA LEU A 125 -0.11 -15.03 12.63
C LEU A 125 -0.77 -14.20 11.51
N VAL A 126 -0.01 -13.33 10.84
CA VAL A 126 -0.59 -12.46 9.81
C VAL A 126 -1.02 -13.26 8.57
N THR A 127 -0.27 -14.29 8.18
CA THR A 127 -0.63 -15.16 7.06
C THR A 127 -1.96 -15.86 7.33
N ASN A 128 -2.14 -16.41 8.53
CA ASN A 128 -3.39 -17.08 8.91
C ASN A 128 -4.55 -16.09 9.02
N PHE A 129 -4.32 -14.91 9.59
CA PHE A 129 -5.34 -13.86 9.66
C PHE A 129 -5.83 -13.43 8.27
N LEU A 130 -4.93 -13.22 7.30
CA LEU A 130 -5.31 -12.83 5.94
C LEU A 130 -6.04 -13.94 5.17
N LYS A 131 -5.68 -15.21 5.40
CA LYS A 131 -6.44 -16.37 4.89
C LYS A 131 -7.85 -16.40 5.45
N CYS A 132 -7.99 -16.26 6.77
CA CYS A 132 -9.27 -16.21 7.46
C CYS A 132 -10.13 -15.05 6.93
N LYS A 133 -9.53 -13.86 6.73
CA LYS A 133 -10.21 -12.72 6.13
C LYS A 133 -10.80 -13.05 4.76
N LYS A 134 -10.00 -13.64 3.88
CA LYS A 134 -10.45 -14.02 2.54
C LYS A 134 -11.63 -15.00 2.59
N GLN A 135 -11.57 -15.98 3.48
CA GLN A 135 -12.65 -16.97 3.66
C GLN A 135 -13.91 -16.35 4.28
N ALA A 136 -13.77 -15.47 5.27
CA ALA A 136 -14.88 -14.73 5.86
C ALA A 136 -15.61 -13.89 4.81
N THR A 137 -14.87 -13.23 3.90
CA THR A 137 -15.48 -12.50 2.77
C THR A 137 -16.25 -13.42 1.83
N ILE A 138 -15.72 -14.59 1.50
CA ILE A 138 -16.41 -15.58 0.64
C ILE A 138 -17.70 -16.09 1.30
N GLN A 139 -17.67 -16.26 2.62
CA GLN A 139 -18.78 -16.79 3.42
C GLN A 139 -19.71 -15.69 3.97
N ASN A 140 -19.50 -14.42 3.59
CA ASN A 140 -20.26 -13.25 4.07
C ASN A 140 -20.28 -13.07 5.60
N PHE A 141 -19.21 -13.47 6.29
CA PHE A 141 -19.03 -13.16 7.71
C PHE A 141 -18.47 -11.75 7.92
N SER A 142 -19.00 -11.03 8.90
CA SER A 142 -18.49 -9.72 9.30
C SER A 142 -17.29 -9.89 10.24
N LEU A 143 -16.17 -9.29 9.87
CA LEU A 143 -14.99 -9.18 10.72
C LEU A 143 -15.09 -7.91 11.56
N ASN A 144 -14.81 -8.02 12.86
CA ASN A 144 -14.65 -6.86 13.73
C ASN A 144 -13.28 -6.19 13.47
N ALA A 145 -13.21 -5.45 12.35
CA ALA A 145 -12.01 -4.82 11.85
C ALA A 145 -12.31 -3.50 11.15
N THR A 146 -11.58 -2.45 11.51
CA THR A 146 -11.56 -1.20 10.73
C THR A 146 -10.63 -1.34 9.53
N GLU A 147 -10.87 -0.57 8.48
CA GLU A 147 -10.00 -0.56 7.30
C GLU A 147 -8.54 -0.21 7.65
N THR A 148 -8.35 0.75 8.58
CA THR A 148 -7.02 1.15 9.05
C THR A 148 -6.26 0.01 9.71
N GLN A 149 -6.94 -0.82 10.52
CA GLN A 149 -6.34 -2.00 11.14
C GLN A 149 -5.96 -3.04 10.09
N LEU A 150 -6.83 -3.28 9.10
CA LEU A 150 -6.55 -4.21 8.01
C LEU A 150 -5.32 -3.76 7.20
N TRP A 151 -5.20 -2.48 6.88
CA TRP A 151 -4.03 -1.94 6.20
C TRP A 151 -2.76 -2.03 7.04
N PHE A 152 -2.86 -1.79 8.36
CA PHE A 152 -1.72 -1.95 9.25
C PHE A 152 -1.22 -3.40 9.30
N ILE A 153 -2.14 -4.36 9.42
CA ILE A 153 -1.83 -5.80 9.39
C ILE A 153 -1.19 -6.18 8.06
N PHE A 154 -1.74 -5.72 6.94
CA PHE A 154 -1.18 -5.94 5.61
C PHE A 154 0.21 -5.30 5.45
N ASP A 155 0.43 -4.08 5.95
CA ASP A 155 1.75 -3.45 5.90
C ASP A 155 2.79 -4.27 6.69
N ILE A 156 2.43 -4.85 7.85
CA ILE A 156 3.31 -5.77 8.58
C ILE A 156 3.61 -7.01 7.75
N TYR A 157 2.60 -7.60 7.11
CA TYR A 157 2.78 -8.76 6.24
C TYR A 157 3.81 -8.49 5.14
N MET A 158 3.65 -7.39 4.41
CA MET A 158 4.58 -7.01 3.34
C MET A 158 6.00 -6.78 3.86
N ALA A 159 6.14 -6.18 5.05
CA ALA A 159 7.45 -5.97 5.68
C ALA A 159 8.11 -7.30 6.09
N LEU A 160 7.33 -8.24 6.62
CA LEU A 160 7.81 -9.58 7.00
C LEU A 160 8.20 -10.40 5.77
N LEU A 161 7.35 -10.47 4.74
CA LEU A 161 7.67 -11.16 3.49
C LEU A 161 8.98 -10.64 2.89
N TYR A 162 9.17 -9.32 2.87
CA TYR A 162 10.41 -8.72 2.37
C TYR A 162 11.62 -9.09 3.23
N LYS A 163 11.47 -9.09 4.57
CA LYS A 163 12.52 -9.52 5.50
C LYS A 163 12.92 -10.98 5.28
N PHE A 164 11.96 -11.86 5.04
CA PHE A 164 12.18 -13.29 4.76
C PHE A 164 12.47 -13.59 3.27
N GLN A 165 12.60 -12.54 2.44
CA GLN A 165 12.93 -12.64 1.01
C GLN A 165 11.93 -13.46 0.17
N ASP A 166 10.68 -13.59 0.62
CA ASP A 166 9.61 -14.29 -0.08
C ASP A 166 9.01 -13.38 -1.15
N LYS A 167 9.77 -13.17 -2.24
CA LYS A 167 9.39 -12.26 -3.33
C LYS A 167 8.14 -12.73 -4.08
N ASP A 168 7.96 -14.04 -4.22
CA ASP A 168 6.84 -14.60 -4.97
C ASP A 168 5.52 -14.25 -4.30
N LYS A 169 5.42 -14.38 -2.97
CA LYS A 169 4.23 -13.92 -2.24
C LYS A 169 4.04 -12.42 -2.30
N ILE A 170 5.12 -11.62 -2.31
CA ILE A 170 5.00 -10.17 -2.49
C ILE A 170 4.36 -9.85 -3.85
N PHE A 171 4.82 -10.51 -4.92
CA PHE A 171 4.24 -10.35 -6.25
C PHE A 171 2.77 -10.78 -6.29
N GLU A 172 2.44 -11.93 -5.67
CA GLU A 172 1.05 -12.37 -5.53
C GLU A 172 0.18 -11.30 -4.84
N GLN A 173 0.69 -10.69 -3.75
CA GLN A 173 -0.04 -9.61 -3.08
C GLN A 173 -0.20 -8.38 -3.98
N PHE A 174 0.85 -7.98 -4.71
CA PHE A 174 0.75 -6.85 -5.64
C PHE A 174 -0.21 -7.10 -6.82
N GLN A 175 -0.32 -8.35 -7.29
CA GLN A 175 -1.29 -8.73 -8.32
C GLN A 175 -2.73 -8.57 -7.84
N ASN A 176 -2.99 -8.95 -6.58
CA ASN A 176 -4.31 -8.87 -5.94
C ASN A 176 -4.76 -7.43 -5.62
N LEU A 177 -3.85 -6.44 -5.67
CA LEU A 177 -4.18 -5.04 -5.42
C LEU A 177 -4.60 -4.30 -6.70
N GLN A 178 -5.62 -3.48 -6.58
CA GLN A 178 -5.92 -2.45 -7.57
C GLN A 178 -4.79 -1.39 -7.60
N LEU A 179 -4.67 -0.67 -8.72
CA LEU A 179 -3.60 0.31 -8.86
C LEU A 179 -3.66 1.39 -7.78
N ALA A 180 -4.86 1.92 -7.47
CA ALA A 180 -5.07 2.92 -6.45
C ALA A 180 -4.64 2.43 -5.04
N GLU A 181 -4.96 1.19 -4.70
CA GLU A 181 -4.52 0.56 -3.45
C GLU A 181 -3.00 0.39 -3.40
N GLY A 182 -2.38 0.05 -4.54
CA GLY A 182 -0.93 0.02 -4.72
C GLY A 182 -0.27 1.37 -4.48
N VAL A 183 -0.84 2.46 -5.02
CA VAL A 183 -0.36 3.83 -4.76
C VAL A 183 -0.45 4.16 -3.26
N GLN A 184 -1.57 3.82 -2.62
CA GLN A 184 -1.74 4.03 -1.19
C GLN A 184 -0.72 3.23 -0.36
N LEU A 185 -0.46 1.97 -0.72
CA LEU A 185 0.56 1.14 -0.09
C LEU A 185 1.93 1.81 -0.14
N ILE A 186 2.37 2.25 -1.31
CA ILE A 186 3.66 2.94 -1.49
C ILE A 186 3.70 4.21 -0.65
N LYS A 187 2.63 5.03 -0.67
CA LYS A 187 2.52 6.25 0.15
C LYS A 187 2.56 5.98 1.66
N ARG A 188 1.99 4.87 2.13
CA ARG A 188 2.10 4.46 3.54
C ARG A 188 3.53 4.07 3.87
N PHE A 189 4.16 3.24 3.03
CA PHE A 189 5.53 2.77 3.23
C PHE A 189 6.58 3.89 3.17
N SER A 190 6.41 4.89 2.29
CA SER A 190 7.29 6.05 2.22
C SER A 190 7.23 6.94 3.47
N LYS A 191 6.17 6.83 4.27
CA LYS A 191 5.98 7.57 5.53
C LYS A 191 6.35 6.77 6.78
N LYS A 192 6.58 5.45 6.68
CA LYS A 192 6.96 4.62 7.85
C LYS A 192 8.35 5.03 8.35
N ARG A 193 8.55 4.95 9.66
CA ARG A 193 9.80 5.37 10.32
C ARG A 193 10.37 4.24 11.15
N VAL A 194 11.63 3.90 10.88
CA VAL A 194 12.38 2.86 11.61
C VAL A 194 12.48 3.18 13.11
N LYS A 195 12.52 4.47 13.47
CA LYS A 195 12.53 4.94 14.87
C LYS A 195 11.29 4.49 15.67
N ILE A 196 10.15 4.26 15.00
CA ILE A 196 8.91 3.83 15.65
C ILE A 196 8.91 2.31 15.87
N SER A 197 9.40 1.55 14.90
CA SER A 197 9.57 0.09 15.03
C SER A 197 10.59 -0.43 14.02
N LYS A 198 11.44 -1.37 14.47
CA LYS A 198 12.50 -1.98 13.66
C LYS A 198 11.97 -2.77 12.46
N ILE A 199 10.71 -3.22 12.49
CA ILE A 199 10.08 -3.91 11.36
C ILE A 199 10.06 -3.05 10.09
N TRP A 200 10.03 -1.72 10.25
CA TRP A 200 10.04 -0.77 9.14
C TRP A 200 11.44 -0.51 8.55
N ARG A 201 12.49 -1.24 8.96
CA ARG A 201 13.87 -1.05 8.47
C ARG A 201 13.99 -1.02 6.94
N ASN A 202 13.17 -1.82 6.25
CA ASN A 202 13.19 -1.92 4.79
C ASN A 202 12.06 -1.14 4.10
N CYS A 203 11.37 -0.23 4.79
CA CYS A 203 10.16 0.39 4.26
C CYS A 203 10.37 1.14 2.93
N HIS A 204 11.46 1.89 2.80
CA HIS A 204 11.78 2.59 1.54
C HIS A 204 12.12 1.62 0.41
N LYS A 205 12.81 0.51 0.71
CA LYS A 205 13.12 -0.51 -0.30
C LYS A 205 11.85 -1.20 -0.80
N ILE A 206 10.91 -1.49 0.10
CA ILE A 206 9.60 -2.03 -0.24
C ILE A 206 8.81 -1.03 -1.08
N ALA A 207 8.82 0.26 -0.70
CA ALA A 207 8.17 1.31 -1.46
C ALA A 207 8.74 1.45 -2.88
N ILE A 208 10.07 1.47 -3.03
CA ILE A 208 10.74 1.50 -4.34
C ILE A 208 10.39 0.26 -5.17
N PHE A 209 10.40 -0.92 -4.57
CA PHE A 209 10.03 -2.16 -5.25
C PHE A 209 8.57 -2.13 -5.73
N GLY A 210 7.66 -1.69 -4.87
CA GLY A 210 6.25 -1.47 -5.22
C GLY A 210 6.10 -0.42 -6.32
N SER A 211 6.80 0.71 -6.24
CA SER A 211 6.77 1.75 -7.27
C SER A 211 7.13 1.19 -8.64
N ARG A 212 8.19 0.39 -8.76
CA ARG A 212 8.58 -0.25 -10.03
C ARG A 212 7.48 -1.15 -10.57
N TYR A 213 6.88 -1.98 -9.71
CA TYR A 213 5.78 -2.88 -10.11
C TYR A 213 4.53 -2.12 -10.56
N PHE A 214 4.04 -1.18 -9.74
CA PHE A 214 2.81 -0.46 -10.04
C PHE A 214 2.97 0.54 -11.19
N LEU A 215 4.16 1.12 -11.39
CA LEU A 215 4.47 1.86 -12.61
C LEU A 215 4.42 0.95 -13.84
N SER A 216 5.04 -0.24 -13.78
CA SER A 216 4.94 -1.23 -14.87
C SER A 216 3.48 -1.57 -15.18
N LYS A 217 2.67 -1.87 -14.16
CA LYS A 217 1.25 -2.19 -14.31
C LYS A 217 0.47 -1.04 -14.93
N ALA A 218 0.72 0.20 -14.51
CA ALA A 218 0.05 1.38 -15.04
C ALA A 218 0.42 1.67 -16.51
N LEU A 219 1.69 1.47 -16.88
CA LEU A 219 2.17 1.77 -18.23
C LEU A 219 1.73 0.74 -19.27
N MET A 220 1.63 -0.53 -18.89
CA MET A 220 1.20 -1.61 -19.80
C MET A 220 -0.28 -1.49 -20.23
N SER A 221 -1.09 -0.74 -19.47
CA SER A 221 -2.52 -0.56 -19.75
C SER A 221 -2.92 0.90 -19.54
N TYR A 222 -2.07 1.81 -19.99
CA TYR A 222 -2.27 3.24 -19.79
C TYR A 222 -3.58 3.74 -20.42
N ASN A 223 -4.24 4.65 -19.72
CA ASN A 223 -5.33 5.48 -20.23
C ASN A 223 -5.38 6.79 -19.40
N THR A 224 -6.13 7.77 -19.88
CA THR A 224 -6.22 9.12 -19.30
C THR A 224 -6.61 9.13 -17.81
N ASP A 225 -7.45 8.19 -17.36
CA ASP A 225 -7.90 8.12 -15.97
C ASP A 225 -6.77 7.74 -15.01
N LEU A 226 -5.69 7.13 -15.52
CA LEU A 226 -4.54 6.73 -14.72
C LEU A 226 -3.51 7.85 -14.53
N ARG A 227 -3.66 9.01 -15.19
CA ARG A 227 -2.67 10.10 -15.18
C ARG A 227 -2.32 10.60 -13.76
N GLU A 228 -3.33 10.76 -12.91
CA GLU A 228 -3.13 11.21 -11.52
C GLU A 228 -2.42 10.16 -10.67
N LEU A 229 -2.82 8.88 -10.81
CA LEU A 229 -2.16 7.77 -10.10
C LEU A 229 -0.70 7.60 -10.56
N LEU A 230 -0.43 7.73 -11.86
CA LEU A 230 0.91 7.66 -12.42
C LEU A 230 1.79 8.82 -11.93
N THR A 231 1.23 10.03 -11.88
CA THR A 231 1.87 11.21 -11.31
C THR A 231 2.26 10.96 -9.85
N ASP A 232 1.31 10.48 -9.04
CA ASP A 232 1.53 10.19 -7.63
C ASP A 232 2.60 9.12 -7.39
N LEU A 233 2.58 8.06 -8.21
CA LEU A 233 3.58 6.99 -8.17
C LEU A 233 4.98 7.53 -8.47
N LEU A 234 5.12 8.30 -9.54
CA LEU A 234 6.41 8.80 -9.98
C LEU A 234 6.97 9.84 -9.00
N LYS A 235 6.14 10.77 -8.52
CA LYS A 235 6.48 11.72 -7.45
C LYS A 235 6.99 11.00 -6.21
N THR A 236 6.25 9.97 -5.78
CA THR A 236 6.64 9.22 -4.58
C THR A 236 7.94 8.46 -4.80
N TYR A 237 8.14 7.85 -5.97
CA TYR A 237 9.38 7.15 -6.29
C TYR A 237 10.59 8.09 -6.37
N LEU A 238 10.42 9.25 -7.00
CA LEU A 238 11.45 10.29 -7.04
C LEU A 238 11.81 10.78 -5.65
N ALA A 239 10.82 11.04 -4.79
CA ALA A 239 11.04 11.46 -3.40
C ALA A 239 11.79 10.41 -2.56
N LEU A 240 11.59 9.12 -2.84
CA LEU A 240 12.34 8.01 -2.23
C LEU A 240 13.78 7.92 -2.75
N SER A 241 14.07 8.52 -3.91
CA SER A 241 15.36 8.48 -4.59
C SER A 241 16.25 9.65 -4.14
N ASN A 242 16.52 9.68 -2.84
CA ASN A 242 17.11 10.84 -2.15
C ASN A 242 18.64 10.85 -2.06
N THR A 243 19.32 9.86 -2.64
CA THR A 243 20.78 9.81 -2.78
C THR A 243 21.14 9.68 -4.25
N ASP A 244 22.36 10.06 -4.63
CA ASP A 244 22.79 9.99 -6.03
C ASP A 244 22.70 8.57 -6.60
N VAL A 245 23.03 7.56 -5.79
CA VAL A 245 22.91 6.14 -6.18
C VAL A 245 21.45 5.78 -6.46
N LEU A 246 20.53 6.14 -5.55
CA LEU A 246 19.10 5.86 -5.74
C LEU A 246 18.50 6.65 -6.90
N LEU A 247 18.99 7.87 -7.14
CA LEU A 247 18.57 8.71 -8.26
C LEU A 247 19.03 8.11 -9.60
N GLN A 248 20.25 7.57 -9.68
CA GLN A 248 20.72 6.82 -10.84
C GLN A 248 19.90 5.54 -11.06
N GLU A 249 19.60 4.79 -9.99
CA GLU A 249 18.70 3.62 -10.08
C GLU A 249 17.29 4.01 -10.54
N PHE A 250 16.77 5.14 -10.08
CA PHE A 250 15.49 5.68 -10.52
C PHE A 250 15.50 5.94 -12.03
N VAL A 251 16.51 6.68 -12.54
CA VAL A 251 16.68 6.97 -13.97
C VAL A 251 16.71 5.68 -14.78
N LEU A 252 17.55 4.71 -14.38
CA LEU A 252 17.66 3.43 -15.07
C LEU A 252 16.34 2.64 -15.04
N SER A 253 15.68 2.61 -13.88
CA SER A 253 14.40 1.89 -13.72
C SER A 253 13.31 2.49 -14.59
N VAL A 254 13.14 3.82 -14.55
CA VAL A 254 12.13 4.53 -15.34
C VAL A 254 12.41 4.36 -16.83
N ARG A 255 13.67 4.48 -17.26
CA ARG A 255 14.08 4.23 -18.64
C ARG A 255 13.67 2.85 -19.15
N ASN A 256 13.80 1.82 -18.32
CA ASN A 256 13.43 0.45 -18.66
C ASN A 256 11.90 0.28 -18.67
N LEU A 257 11.21 0.85 -17.69
CA LEU A 257 9.75 0.77 -17.58
C LEU A 257 9.05 1.44 -18.75
N THR A 258 9.60 2.52 -19.29
CA THR A 258 9.02 3.23 -20.43
C THR A 258 9.08 2.42 -21.73
N ASN A 259 9.82 1.32 -21.78
CA ASN A 259 9.75 0.37 -22.91
C ASN A 259 8.43 -0.41 -22.95
N LEU A 260 7.68 -0.42 -21.85
CA LEU A 260 6.38 -1.08 -21.74
C LEU A 260 5.22 -0.15 -22.11
N ALA A 261 5.48 1.15 -22.23
CA ALA A 261 4.47 2.15 -22.52
C ALA A 261 4.19 2.20 -24.02
N ASP A 262 2.93 2.45 -24.36
CA ASP A 262 2.57 2.91 -25.69
C ASP A 262 2.97 4.38 -25.89
N ALA A 263 2.72 4.92 -27.08
CA ALA A 263 3.11 6.26 -27.45
C ALA A 263 2.46 7.33 -26.54
N GLU A 264 1.20 7.10 -26.14
CA GLU A 264 0.46 8.00 -25.23
C GLU A 264 1.03 8.00 -23.82
N GLY A 265 1.19 6.81 -23.23
CA GLY A 265 1.76 6.65 -21.89
C GLY A 265 3.18 7.18 -21.80
N LEU A 266 3.97 7.06 -22.88
CA LEU A 266 5.32 7.61 -22.95
C LEU A 266 5.33 9.15 -22.93
N CYS A 267 4.44 9.79 -23.69
CA CYS A 267 4.30 11.25 -23.67
C CYS A 267 3.92 11.76 -22.28
N VAL A 268 2.93 11.11 -21.64
CA VAL A 268 2.47 11.48 -20.30
C VAL A 268 3.58 11.28 -19.26
N MET A 269 4.32 10.17 -19.33
CA MET A 269 5.49 9.97 -18.48
C MET A 269 6.52 11.08 -18.64
N CYS A 270 6.78 11.50 -19.88
CA CYS A 270 7.72 12.57 -20.17
C CYS A 270 7.27 13.90 -19.55
N GLU A 271 6.00 14.27 -19.69
CA GLU A 271 5.44 15.47 -19.05
C GLU A 271 5.57 15.45 -17.54
N ILE A 272 5.28 14.31 -16.91
CA ILE A 272 5.41 14.16 -15.46
C ILE A 272 6.89 14.27 -15.06
N ILE A 273 7.81 13.62 -15.77
CA ILE A 273 9.26 13.73 -15.49
C ILE A 273 9.75 15.16 -15.64
N HIS A 274 9.29 15.88 -16.68
CA HIS A 274 9.61 17.28 -16.87
C HIS A 274 9.16 18.08 -15.63
N ARG A 275 7.88 18.02 -15.28
CA ARG A 275 7.31 18.82 -14.18
C ARG A 275 7.94 18.51 -12.83
N GLU A 276 8.22 17.23 -12.55
CA GLU A 276 8.61 16.80 -11.20
C GLU A 276 10.12 16.64 -11.01
N ALA A 277 10.88 16.43 -12.10
CA ALA A 277 12.28 16.04 -12.00
C ALA A 277 13.25 16.86 -12.86
N ALA A 278 12.80 17.69 -13.81
CA ALA A 278 13.69 18.36 -14.75
C ALA A 278 14.74 19.27 -14.09
N GLU A 279 14.44 19.85 -12.93
CA GLU A 279 15.40 20.66 -12.17
C GLU A 279 16.68 19.88 -11.83
N LYS A 280 16.53 18.60 -11.44
CA LYS A 280 17.65 17.72 -11.05
C LYS A 280 18.09 16.78 -12.17
N LEU A 281 17.18 16.41 -13.06
CA LEU A 281 17.32 15.37 -14.07
C LEU A 281 17.08 15.91 -15.49
N ARG A 282 17.49 17.14 -15.77
CA ARG A 282 17.28 17.83 -17.05
C ARG A 282 17.66 16.98 -18.27
N HIS A 283 18.85 16.40 -18.27
CA HIS A 283 19.33 15.54 -19.35
C HIS A 283 18.42 14.32 -19.58
N PHE A 284 17.94 13.71 -18.50
CA PHE A 284 17.03 12.57 -18.58
C PHE A 284 15.64 13.00 -19.06
N ALA A 285 15.13 14.16 -18.65
CA ALA A 285 13.88 14.70 -19.17
C ALA A 285 13.97 14.94 -20.69
N ILE A 286 15.09 15.49 -21.18
CA ILE A 286 15.34 15.66 -22.63
C ILE A 286 15.39 14.31 -23.34
N GLU A 287 16.10 13.32 -22.79
CA GLU A 287 16.13 11.95 -23.32
C GLU A 287 14.71 11.37 -23.47
N MET A 288 13.88 11.54 -22.44
CA MET A 288 12.49 11.07 -22.46
C MET A 288 11.64 11.77 -23.53
N TYR A 289 11.83 13.07 -23.75
CA TYR A 289 11.16 13.80 -24.83
C TYR A 289 11.55 13.28 -26.20
N ILE A 290 12.86 13.07 -26.43
CA ILE A 290 13.36 12.51 -27.70
C ILE A 290 12.72 11.15 -27.97
N ARG A 291 12.65 10.28 -26.95
CA ARG A 291 12.01 8.97 -27.05
C ARG A 291 10.52 9.09 -27.36
N ALA A 292 9.78 9.93 -26.62
CA ALA A 292 8.35 10.15 -26.82
C ALA A 292 8.04 10.65 -28.24
N LEU A 293 8.76 11.68 -28.69
CA LEU A 293 8.61 12.24 -30.04
C LEU A 293 8.90 11.21 -31.12
N THR A 294 9.98 10.43 -30.97
CA THR A 294 10.34 9.38 -31.94
C THR A 294 9.25 8.31 -32.03
N THR A 295 8.71 7.88 -30.89
CA THR A 295 7.62 6.90 -30.85
C THR A 295 6.33 7.44 -31.48
N ASP A 296 5.93 8.68 -31.17
CA ASP A 296 4.75 9.32 -31.77
C ASP A 296 4.91 9.54 -33.28
N MET A 297 6.09 9.95 -33.74
CA MET A 297 6.37 10.11 -35.17
C MET A 297 6.23 8.79 -35.92
N ASN A 298 6.78 7.70 -35.37
CA ASN A 298 6.65 6.36 -35.96
C ASN A 298 5.20 5.88 -35.99
N GLU A 299 4.44 6.15 -34.92
CA GLU A 299 3.02 5.80 -34.85
C GLU A 299 2.20 6.62 -35.86
N LEU A 300 2.46 7.93 -35.99
CA LEU A 300 1.80 8.78 -36.98
C LEU A 300 2.06 8.27 -38.40
N GLU A 301 3.30 7.87 -38.72
CA GLU A 301 3.64 7.31 -40.02
C GLU A 301 2.89 5.99 -40.29
N ARG A 302 2.81 5.11 -39.28
CA ARG A 302 2.02 3.88 -39.36
C ARG A 302 0.54 4.15 -39.65
N LEU A 303 -0.05 5.15 -38.97
CA LEU A 303 -1.47 5.48 -39.11
C LEU A 303 -1.80 6.06 -40.51
N LYS A 304 -0.86 6.77 -41.15
CA LYS A 304 -1.02 7.22 -42.55
C LYS A 304 -1.21 6.07 -43.53
N HIS A 305 -0.63 4.90 -43.26
CA HIS A 305 -0.80 3.72 -44.11
C HIS A 305 -2.17 3.03 -43.93
N VAL A 306 -2.80 3.20 -42.76
CA VAL A 306 -4.05 2.50 -42.38
C VAL A 306 -5.29 3.41 -42.54
N ASN A 307 -5.11 4.69 -42.89
CA ASN A 307 -6.18 5.69 -43.07
C ASN A 307 -7.09 5.87 -41.84
N GLU A 308 -6.52 5.84 -40.63
CA GLU A 308 -7.26 6.11 -39.39
C GLU A 308 -7.26 7.62 -39.03
N ASP A 309 -8.05 8.42 -39.75
CA ASP A 309 -8.05 9.89 -39.67
C ASP A 309 -8.21 10.46 -38.24
N VAL A 310 -9.09 9.85 -37.43
CA VAL A 310 -9.32 10.30 -36.05
C VAL A 310 -8.07 10.13 -35.19
N LYS A 311 -7.42 8.96 -35.25
CA LYS A 311 -6.20 8.70 -34.48
C LYS A 311 -5.01 9.49 -35.02
N MET A 312 -4.95 9.72 -36.33
CA MET A 312 -3.93 10.61 -36.92
C MET A 312 -4.04 12.02 -36.35
N LYS A 313 -5.25 12.59 -36.27
CA LYS A 313 -5.47 13.92 -35.70
C LYS A 313 -5.07 13.99 -34.24
N LEU A 314 -5.46 13.00 -33.42
CA LEU A 314 -5.09 12.92 -32.00
C LEU A 314 -3.58 12.81 -31.81
N THR A 315 -2.91 11.95 -32.60
CA THR A 315 -1.45 11.77 -32.54
C THR A 315 -0.71 13.03 -32.98
N THR A 316 -1.22 13.72 -34.01
CA THR A 316 -0.65 15.01 -34.47
C THR A 316 -0.75 16.08 -33.39
N SER A 317 -1.90 16.19 -32.72
CA SER A 317 -2.13 17.12 -31.62
C SER A 317 -1.21 16.79 -30.42
N ARG A 318 -1.08 15.50 -30.06
CA ARG A 318 -0.16 15.04 -29.02
C ARG A 318 1.29 15.37 -29.36
N LEU A 319 1.74 15.10 -30.58
CA LEU A 319 3.10 15.39 -31.04
C LEU A 319 3.39 16.90 -30.99
N ALA A 320 2.44 17.73 -31.45
CA ALA A 320 2.54 19.19 -31.37
C ALA A 320 2.63 19.68 -29.92
N HIS A 321 1.83 19.10 -29.01
CA HIS A 321 1.90 19.41 -27.59
C HIS A 321 3.25 19.00 -26.96
N THR A 322 3.76 17.81 -27.28
CA THR A 322 5.06 17.33 -26.79
C THR A 322 6.21 18.23 -27.24
N PHE A 323 6.20 18.72 -28.49
CA PHE A 323 7.18 19.71 -28.97
C PHE A 323 7.06 21.07 -28.26
N SER A 324 5.82 21.52 -27.96
CA SER A 324 5.60 22.71 -27.14
C SER A 324 6.21 22.56 -25.74
N ASN A 325 6.01 21.42 -25.08
CA ASN A 325 6.58 21.20 -23.74
C ASN A 325 8.11 21.08 -23.77
N LEU A 326 8.68 20.49 -24.84
CA LEU A 326 10.14 20.44 -25.03
C LEU A 326 10.74 21.84 -25.26
N THR A 327 10.01 22.73 -25.93
CA THR A 327 10.39 24.14 -26.10
C THR A 327 10.61 24.81 -24.75
N ASP A 328 9.68 24.61 -23.82
CA ASP A 328 9.77 25.22 -22.48
C ASP A 328 10.91 24.61 -21.65
N LEU A 329 11.15 23.30 -21.80
CA LEU A 329 12.32 22.67 -21.17
C LEU A 329 13.62 23.29 -21.68
N LEU A 330 13.74 23.58 -22.98
CA LEU A 330 14.94 24.08 -23.66
C LEU A 330 14.97 25.61 -23.83
N ASP A 331 14.21 26.36 -23.03
CA ASP A 331 14.04 27.82 -23.20
C ASP A 331 15.35 28.63 -23.08
N ASP A 332 16.35 28.10 -22.38
CA ASP A 332 17.73 28.61 -22.30
C ASP A 332 18.52 28.43 -23.61
N HIS A 333 18.14 27.45 -24.44
CA HIS A 333 18.70 27.18 -25.76
C HIS A 333 17.78 27.70 -26.86
N VAL A 334 17.63 29.03 -26.92
CA VAL A 334 16.65 29.75 -27.77
C VAL A 334 16.56 29.24 -29.21
N LYS A 335 17.70 28.92 -29.86
CA LYS A 335 17.70 28.39 -31.23
C LYS A 335 16.97 27.04 -31.33
N VAL A 336 17.25 26.12 -30.41
CA VAL A 336 16.64 24.78 -30.41
C VAL A 336 15.18 24.88 -29.99
N ALA A 337 14.87 25.67 -28.97
CA ALA A 337 13.50 25.95 -28.55
C ALA A 337 12.65 26.50 -29.71
N ARG A 338 13.22 27.42 -30.52
CA ARG A 338 12.56 27.96 -31.71
C ARG A 338 12.20 26.87 -32.72
N GLU A 339 13.11 25.96 -33.04
CA GLU A 339 12.83 24.85 -33.98
C GLU A 339 11.75 23.91 -33.43
N CYS A 340 11.75 23.64 -32.12
CA CYS A 340 10.71 22.84 -31.47
C CYS A 340 9.33 23.50 -31.61
N ILE A 341 9.20 24.79 -31.29
CA ILE A 341 7.89 25.46 -31.36
C ILE A 341 7.41 25.68 -32.80
N LEU A 342 8.33 25.90 -33.75
CA LEU A 342 8.00 25.97 -35.17
C LEU A 342 7.45 24.64 -35.65
N THR A 343 8.10 23.52 -35.27
CA THR A 343 7.62 22.17 -35.57
C THR A 343 6.24 21.92 -34.96
N ALA A 344 6.04 22.30 -33.69
CA ALA A 344 4.73 22.21 -33.03
C ALA A 344 3.64 22.97 -33.79
N PHE A 345 3.94 24.20 -34.24
CA PHE A 345 3.01 25.03 -35.00
C PHE A 345 2.73 24.44 -36.39
N SER A 346 3.73 23.89 -37.07
CA SER A 346 3.54 23.23 -38.38
C SER A 346 2.63 22.01 -38.29
N LEU A 347 2.66 21.28 -37.17
CA LEU A 347 1.78 20.15 -36.91
C LEU A 347 0.36 20.59 -36.54
N GLU A 348 0.24 21.58 -35.66
CA GLU A 348 -1.05 22.08 -35.18
C GLU A 348 -0.96 23.59 -34.89
N PRO A 349 -1.38 24.45 -35.85
CA PRO A 349 -1.35 25.89 -35.67
C PRO A 349 -2.33 26.35 -34.58
N THR A 350 -1.80 27.06 -33.56
CA THR A 350 -2.62 27.72 -32.52
C THR A 350 -2.09 29.12 -32.23
N LYS A 351 -2.95 29.98 -31.67
CA LYS A 351 -2.56 31.37 -31.32
C LYS A 351 -1.48 31.39 -30.25
N GLU A 352 -1.55 30.45 -29.32
CA GLU A 352 -0.59 30.28 -28.22
C GLU A 352 0.80 29.94 -28.76
N ARG A 353 0.89 28.99 -29.70
CA ARG A 353 2.15 28.61 -30.35
C ARG A 353 2.72 29.74 -31.20
N LEU A 354 1.87 30.48 -31.93
CA LEU A 354 2.29 31.65 -32.70
C LEU A 354 2.91 32.73 -31.80
N LYS A 355 2.25 33.06 -30.69
CA LYS A 355 2.76 34.03 -29.72
C LYS A 355 4.12 33.58 -29.17
N ARG A 356 4.28 32.29 -28.88
CA ARG A 356 5.54 31.72 -28.39
C ARG A 356 6.66 31.80 -29.43
N ILE A 357 6.34 31.62 -30.72
CA ILE A 357 7.29 31.84 -31.83
C ILE A 357 7.76 33.30 -31.86
N GLU A 358 6.84 34.26 -31.76
CA GLU A 358 7.17 35.69 -31.76
C GLU A 358 8.05 36.09 -30.57
N GLU A 359 7.77 35.55 -29.37
CA GLU A 359 8.58 35.76 -28.17
C GLU A 359 10.02 35.26 -28.35
N LEU A 360 10.20 34.04 -28.87
CA LEU A 360 11.52 33.46 -29.11
C LEU A 360 12.26 34.16 -30.26
N ALA A 361 11.53 34.66 -31.28
CA ALA A 361 12.10 35.45 -32.37
C ALA A 361 12.69 36.78 -31.83
N LYS A 362 11.94 37.50 -31.00
CA LYS A 362 12.42 38.73 -30.33
C LYS A 362 13.66 38.48 -29.50
N ARG A 363 13.67 37.41 -28.70
CA ARG A 363 14.83 37.01 -27.86
C ARG A 363 16.06 36.60 -28.69
N SER A 364 15.86 36.13 -29.91
CA SER A 364 16.94 35.77 -30.84
C SER A 364 17.49 36.96 -31.64
N GLY A 365 16.98 38.17 -31.42
CA GLY A 365 17.38 39.37 -32.16
C GLY A 365 16.70 39.54 -33.52
N PHE A 366 15.64 38.78 -33.82
CA PHE A 366 14.81 39.03 -35.00
C PHE A 366 13.80 40.15 -34.70
N PRO A 367 13.78 41.25 -35.48
CA PRO A 367 12.73 42.26 -35.35
C PRO A 367 11.42 41.65 -35.83
N VAL A 368 10.48 41.40 -34.93
CA VAL A 368 9.10 41.08 -35.30
C VAL A 368 8.48 42.36 -35.83
N LEU A 369 8.34 42.46 -37.16
CA LEU A 369 7.66 43.58 -37.80
C LEU A 369 6.20 43.55 -37.37
N ASP A 370 5.79 44.59 -36.64
CA ASP A 370 4.41 44.84 -36.26
C ASP A 370 3.63 45.17 -37.55
N THR A 371 3.11 44.15 -38.24
CA THR A 371 2.28 44.34 -39.45
C THR A 371 0.85 44.77 -39.09
N GLY A 372 0.73 45.66 -38.10
CA GLY A 372 -0.45 46.47 -37.84
C GLY A 372 -0.69 47.46 -38.99
N LYS A 373 -1.03 46.97 -40.18
CA LYS A 373 -1.74 47.74 -41.19
C LYS A 373 -3.22 47.42 -41.07
N ILE A 374 -3.87 48.25 -40.27
CA ILE A 374 -5.31 48.53 -40.36
C ILE A 374 -5.55 48.99 -41.80
N TYR A 375 -6.27 48.20 -42.58
CA TYR A 375 -6.87 48.67 -43.81
C TYR A 375 -8.04 49.58 -43.42
N THR A 376 -7.82 50.90 -43.49
CA THR A 376 -8.90 51.90 -43.62
C THR A 376 -9.50 51.85 -45.00
#